data_AF-A0A7S2HZ37-F1
#
_entry.id   AF-A0A7S2HZ37-F1
#
_cell.length_a   1.000
_cell.length_b   1.000
_cell.length_c   1.000
_cell.angle_alpha   90.00
_cell.angle_beta   90.00
_cell.angle_gamma   90.00
#
_symmetry.space_group_name_H-M   'P 1'
#
loop_
_entity.id
_entity.type
_entity.pdbx_description
1 polymer ?
#
loop_
_entity_poly.entity_id
_entity_poly.type
_entity_poly.pdbx_seq_one_letter_code
_entity_poly.pdbx_strand_id
1 'polypeptide(L)'
;GILGQGGVEDRPTPRPIEALQHAKVTAVAAGVRHSAAVSDKGQVFTWGSADLGQLGHGPMEDREVHEWAPDPRSGGSFAYVSKPTVIMGLFGQRVVAKRVACCSFSTAILTDQGRIFTWGNNTDGQCGQGQKCPDHQLVYVDPHMQRTAMQALFRPRPL
;
A
#
# COMPACT_ATOMS: atom_id res chain seq x y z
N GLY A 1 -6.55 11.23 7.59
CA GLY A 1 -6.15 10.53 6.35
C GLY A 1 -7.05 9.34 6.05
N ILE A 2 -7.25 8.43 7.01
CA ILE A 2 -7.91 7.13 6.77
C ILE A 2 -9.38 7.21 6.33
N LEU A 3 -10.06 8.33 6.52
CA LEU A 3 -11.43 8.50 6.03
C LEU A 3 -11.52 8.70 4.51
N GLY A 4 -10.42 9.03 3.84
CA GLY A 4 -10.38 9.19 2.38
C GLY A 4 -11.04 10.47 1.86
N GLN A 5 -11.30 11.45 2.73
CA GLN A 5 -12.09 12.65 2.44
C GLN A 5 -11.23 13.92 2.27
N GLY A 6 -9.92 13.79 2.05
CA GLY A 6 -9.03 14.94 1.80
C GLY A 6 -8.68 15.73 3.06
N GLY A 7 -8.16 15.06 4.09
CA GLY A 7 -7.66 15.70 5.32
C GLY A 7 -7.36 14.71 6.44
N VAL A 8 -6.98 15.23 7.62
CA VAL A 8 -6.69 14.46 8.84
C VAL A 8 -7.74 14.60 9.95
N GLU A 9 -8.74 15.45 9.75
CA GLU A 9 -9.81 15.72 10.71
C GLU A 9 -10.75 14.53 10.93
N ASP A 10 -11.19 14.37 12.18
CA ASP A 10 -12.22 13.42 12.56
C ASP A 10 -13.59 13.88 12.06
N ARG A 11 -14.41 12.91 11.64
CA ARG A 11 -15.81 13.17 11.25
C ARG A 11 -16.74 12.16 11.90
N PRO A 12 -17.64 12.60 12.80
CA PRO A 12 -18.52 11.68 13.53
C PRO A 12 -19.72 11.19 12.69
N THR A 13 -19.97 11.78 11.53
CA THR A 13 -21.11 11.44 10.66
C THR A 13 -20.65 10.74 9.38
N PRO A 14 -21.31 9.66 8.94
CA PRO A 14 -21.02 9.02 7.66
C PRO A 14 -21.13 10.00 6.49
N ARG A 15 -20.18 9.93 5.55
CA ARG A 15 -20.18 10.73 4.32
C ARG A 15 -19.67 9.89 3.14
N PRO A 16 -20.20 10.13 1.93
CA PRO A 16 -19.66 9.52 0.73
C PRO A 16 -18.19 9.93 0.54
N ILE A 17 -17.38 9.00 0.04
CA ILE A 17 -16.03 9.30 -0.42
C ILE A 17 -16.13 9.73 -1.88
N GLU A 18 -16.21 11.03 -2.11
CA GLU A 18 -16.35 11.65 -3.45
C GLU A 18 -15.33 11.09 -4.46
N ALA A 19 -14.10 10.88 -4.00
CA ALA A 19 -13.00 10.35 -4.82
C ALA A 19 -13.26 8.92 -5.35
N LEU A 20 -14.23 8.17 -4.81
CA LEU A 20 -14.59 6.83 -5.29
C LEU A 20 -15.91 6.78 -6.06
N GLN A 21 -16.64 7.89 -6.22
CA GLN A 21 -17.96 7.87 -6.87
C GLN A 21 -17.92 7.39 -8.33
N HIS A 22 -16.78 7.58 -9.01
CA HIS A 22 -16.58 7.13 -10.39
C HIS A 22 -16.26 5.63 -10.49
N ALA A 23 -16.05 4.94 -9.36
CA ALA A 23 -15.69 3.54 -9.29
C ALA A 23 -16.77 2.73 -8.57
N LYS A 24 -17.21 1.62 -9.17
CA LYS A 24 -18.11 0.69 -8.49
C LYS A 24 -17.29 -0.18 -7.53
N VAL A 25 -17.24 0.22 -6.26
CA VAL A 25 -16.51 -0.52 -5.22
C VAL A 25 -17.22 -1.84 -4.90
N THR A 26 -16.47 -2.94 -4.85
CA THR A 26 -16.97 -4.29 -4.60
C THR A 26 -16.37 -4.96 -3.36
N ALA A 27 -15.24 -4.47 -2.87
CA ALA A 27 -14.65 -4.90 -1.61
C ALA A 27 -13.93 -3.73 -0.94
N VAL A 28 -13.90 -3.74 0.39
CA VAL A 28 -13.16 -2.79 1.22
C VAL A 28 -12.44 -3.54 2.33
N ALA A 29 -11.31 -3.00 2.79
CA ALA A 29 -10.59 -3.48 3.96
C ALA A 29 -9.98 -2.28 4.72
N ALA A 30 -9.84 -2.44 6.03
CA ALA A 30 -9.22 -1.43 6.89
C ALA A 30 -8.15 -2.08 7.76
N GLY A 31 -6.98 -1.47 7.80
CA GLY A 31 -5.92 -1.78 8.75
C GLY A 31 -5.88 -0.76 9.89
N VAL A 32 -4.82 -0.78 10.70
CA VAL A 32 -4.73 0.10 11.89
C VAL A 32 -4.60 1.58 11.52
N ARG A 33 -3.87 1.88 10.42
CA ARG A 33 -3.65 3.26 9.95
C ARG A 33 -3.88 3.46 8.46
N HIS A 34 -4.52 2.52 7.77
CA HIS A 34 -4.79 2.64 6.34
C HIS A 34 -6.10 1.94 5.95
N SER A 35 -6.57 2.23 4.75
CA SER A 35 -7.77 1.64 4.17
C SER A 35 -7.54 1.32 2.71
N ALA A 36 -8.25 0.31 2.23
CA ALA A 36 -8.16 -0.17 0.88
C ALA A 36 -9.54 -0.48 0.30
N ALA A 37 -9.68 -0.35 -1.01
CA ALA A 37 -10.89 -0.70 -1.74
C ALA A 37 -10.54 -1.35 -3.09
N VAL A 38 -11.43 -2.21 -3.58
CA VAL A 38 -11.34 -2.85 -4.90
C VAL A 38 -12.57 -2.50 -5.72
N SER A 39 -12.39 -2.01 -6.95
CA SER A 39 -13.49 -1.79 -7.89
C SER A 39 -13.91 -3.06 -8.62
N ASP A 40 -15.08 -3.05 -9.25
CA ASP A 40 -15.55 -4.10 -10.15
C ASP A 40 -14.61 -4.37 -11.34
N LYS A 41 -13.85 -3.35 -11.75
CA LYS A 41 -12.77 -3.45 -12.75
C LYS A 41 -11.47 -4.04 -12.19
N GLY A 42 -11.43 -4.38 -10.90
CA GLY A 42 -10.27 -4.96 -10.22
C GLY A 42 -9.16 -3.97 -9.89
N GLN A 43 -9.43 -2.67 -9.95
CA GLN A 43 -8.48 -1.64 -9.53
C GLN A 43 -8.41 -1.60 -8.00
N VAL A 44 -7.20 -1.48 -7.46
CA VAL A 44 -6.97 -1.36 -6.01
C VAL A 44 -6.69 0.09 -5.67
N PHE A 45 -7.44 0.60 -4.69
CA PHE A 45 -7.26 1.94 -4.13
C PHE A 45 -6.78 1.82 -2.70
N THR A 46 -5.82 2.64 -2.29
CA THR A 46 -5.30 2.68 -0.90
C THR A 46 -5.09 4.12 -0.45
N TRP A 47 -5.39 4.37 0.82
CA TRP A 47 -5.22 5.67 1.47
C TRP A 47 -5.00 5.54 2.98
N GLY A 48 -4.57 6.61 3.64
CA GLY A 48 -4.15 6.60 5.05
C GLY A 48 -2.65 6.82 5.21
N SER A 49 -2.06 6.31 6.30
CA SER A 49 -0.62 6.40 6.59
C SER A 49 0.21 5.62 5.56
N ALA A 50 1.32 6.21 5.16
CA ALA A 50 2.26 5.64 4.20
C ALA A 50 3.57 5.17 4.85
N ASP A 51 3.77 5.39 6.16
CA ASP A 51 5.06 5.29 6.87
C ASP A 51 5.77 3.92 6.80
N LEU A 52 5.05 2.85 6.44
CA LEU A 52 5.57 1.49 6.37
C LEU A 52 5.34 0.85 4.99
N GLY A 53 5.06 1.67 3.97
CA GLY A 53 4.82 1.21 2.60
C GLY A 53 3.49 0.48 2.40
N GLN A 54 2.60 0.46 3.39
CA GLN A 54 1.33 -0.28 3.39
C GLN A 54 0.35 0.14 2.29
N LEU A 55 0.56 1.30 1.68
CA LEU A 55 -0.28 1.80 0.59
C LEU A 55 0.14 1.26 -0.78
N GLY A 56 1.40 0.86 -0.97
CA GLY A 56 1.87 0.28 -2.23
C GLY A 56 2.10 1.30 -3.37
N HIS A 57 2.17 2.60 -3.05
CA HIS A 57 2.35 3.68 -4.05
C HIS A 57 3.81 3.94 -4.44
N GLY A 58 4.76 3.12 -3.99
CA GLY A 58 6.18 3.31 -4.26
C GLY A 58 6.88 4.21 -3.22
N PRO A 59 7.98 4.90 -3.59
CA PRO A 59 8.76 5.71 -2.66
C PRO A 59 7.95 6.86 -2.04
N MET A 60 8.15 7.11 -0.75
CA MET A 60 7.41 8.14 0.01
C MET A 60 7.83 9.56 -0.36
N GLU A 61 8.94 9.70 -1.09
CA GLU A 61 9.47 10.95 -1.60
C GLU A 61 8.64 11.50 -2.77
N ASP A 62 7.75 10.69 -3.37
CA ASP A 62 6.83 11.15 -4.39
C ASP A 62 5.73 12.03 -3.78
N ARG A 63 5.94 13.35 -3.88
CA ARG A 63 5.03 14.39 -3.39
C ARG A 63 3.80 14.60 -4.26
N GLU A 64 3.72 13.98 -5.43
CA GLU A 64 2.46 14.01 -6.21
C GLU A 64 1.41 13.12 -5.55
N VAL A 65 1.85 12.07 -4.86
CA VAL A 65 0.98 11.10 -4.18
C VAL A 65 0.94 11.31 -2.67
N HIS A 66 2.10 11.58 -2.04
CA HIS A 66 2.23 11.65 -0.59
C HIS A 66 2.12 13.06 -0.05
N GLU A 67 1.23 13.23 0.93
CA GLU A 67 1.10 14.41 1.77
C GLU A 67 1.85 14.19 3.09
N TRP A 68 2.26 15.28 3.73
CA TRP A 68 3.01 15.25 4.98
C TRP A 68 2.34 16.11 6.04
N ALA A 69 2.27 15.60 7.28
CA ALA A 69 1.72 16.33 8.42
C ALA A 69 2.58 16.12 9.68
N PRO A 70 2.65 17.10 10.59
CA PRO A 70 3.33 16.94 11.87
C PRO A 70 2.75 15.77 12.68
N ASP A 71 3.59 14.94 13.27
CA ASP A 71 3.18 13.89 14.19
C ASP A 71 3.22 14.43 15.64
N PRO A 72 2.06 14.69 16.27
CA PRO A 72 2.03 15.20 17.64
C PRO A 72 2.54 14.19 18.67
N ARG A 73 2.68 12.90 18.31
CA ARG A 73 3.14 11.85 19.24
C ARG A 73 4.65 11.74 19.30
N SER A 74 5.32 11.86 18.16
CA SER A 74 6.77 11.75 18.05
C SER A 74 7.48 13.10 17.96
N GLY A 75 6.75 14.19 17.69
CA GLY A 75 7.34 15.49 17.33
C GLY A 75 7.96 15.53 15.94
N GLY A 76 7.83 14.44 15.16
CA GLY A 76 8.30 14.33 13.79
C GLY A 76 7.25 14.73 12.76
N SER A 77 7.37 14.17 11.56
CA SER A 77 6.38 14.29 10.48
C SER A 77 6.07 12.89 9.96
N PHE A 78 4.83 12.65 9.53
CA PHE A 78 4.40 11.38 8.95
C PHE A 78 3.84 11.59 7.54
N ALA A 79 4.04 10.58 6.69
CA ALA A 79 3.56 10.58 5.32
C ALA A 79 2.18 9.91 5.23
N TYR A 80 1.29 10.45 4.40
CA TYR A 80 -0.04 9.91 4.22
C TYR A 80 -0.61 10.22 2.83
N VAL A 81 -1.64 9.48 2.45
CA VAL A 81 -2.46 9.75 1.27
C VAL A 81 -3.88 10.01 1.76
N SER A 82 -4.41 11.21 1.48
CA SER A 82 -5.65 11.71 2.10
C SER A 82 -6.94 11.28 1.39
N LYS A 83 -6.81 10.77 0.16
CA LYS A 83 -7.90 10.32 -0.71
C LYS A 83 -7.58 8.94 -1.28
N PRO A 84 -8.57 8.09 -1.58
CA PRO A 84 -8.35 6.84 -2.28
C PRO A 84 -7.59 7.06 -3.60
N THR A 85 -6.39 6.50 -3.68
CA THR A 85 -5.51 6.61 -4.85
C THR A 85 -5.27 5.22 -5.42
N VAL A 86 -5.29 5.09 -6.75
CA VAL A 86 -5.05 3.82 -7.44
C VAL A 86 -3.59 3.39 -7.28
N ILE A 87 -3.36 2.12 -6.98
CA ILE A 87 -2.02 1.54 -7.00
C ILE A 87 -1.58 1.33 -8.45
N MET A 88 -0.86 2.32 -8.99
CA MET A 88 -0.44 2.33 -10.39
C MET A 88 0.48 1.16 -10.76
N GLY A 89 1.29 0.66 -9.82
CA GLY A 89 2.15 -0.50 -10.04
C GLY A 89 1.36 -1.78 -10.38
N LEU A 90 0.21 -2.00 -9.74
CA LEU A 90 -0.68 -3.13 -10.03
C LEU A 90 -1.47 -2.89 -11.32
N PHE A 91 -1.97 -1.66 -11.50
CA PHE A 91 -2.73 -1.27 -12.69
C PHE A 91 -1.90 -1.37 -13.98
N GLY A 92 -0.67 -0.84 -13.97
CA GLY A 92 0.26 -0.90 -15.10
C GLY A 92 0.66 -2.32 -15.48
N GLN A 93 0.71 -3.23 -14.50
CA GLN A 93 0.95 -4.66 -14.71
C GLN A 93 -0.33 -5.45 -15.03
N ARG A 94 -1.48 -4.78 -15.19
CA ARG A 94 -2.79 -5.40 -15.47
C ARG A 94 -3.20 -6.46 -14.44
N VAL A 95 -2.86 -6.24 -13.17
CA VAL A 95 -3.30 -7.10 -12.07
C VAL A 95 -4.77 -6.79 -11.76
N VAL A 96 -5.63 -7.82 -11.78
CA VAL A 96 -7.06 -7.71 -11.50
C VAL A 96 -7.36 -8.28 -10.12
N ALA A 97 -7.59 -7.40 -9.15
CA ALA A 97 -7.93 -7.80 -7.79
C ALA A 97 -9.40 -8.25 -7.67
N LYS A 98 -9.66 -9.29 -6.89
CA LYS A 98 -11.00 -9.78 -6.52
C LYS A 98 -11.31 -9.63 -5.04
N ARG A 99 -10.30 -9.67 -4.19
CA ARG A 99 -10.41 -9.46 -2.74
C ARG A 99 -9.23 -8.63 -2.25
N VAL A 100 -9.45 -7.93 -1.15
CA VAL A 100 -8.42 -7.19 -0.42
C VAL A 100 -8.56 -7.48 1.07
N ALA A 101 -7.43 -7.56 1.75
CA ALA A 101 -7.34 -7.68 3.20
C ALA A 101 -6.24 -6.74 3.70
N CYS A 102 -6.47 -6.12 4.86
CA CYS A 102 -5.50 -5.25 5.51
C CYS A 102 -5.20 -5.83 6.90
N CYS A 103 -3.91 -5.97 7.20
CA CYS A 103 -3.39 -6.26 8.53
C CYS A 103 -2.97 -4.94 9.20
N SER A 104 -2.30 -5.01 10.37
CA SER A 104 -1.91 -3.80 11.13
C SER A 104 -1.24 -2.73 10.25
N PHE A 105 -0.21 -3.13 9.50
CA PHE A 105 0.58 -2.25 8.63
C PHE A 105 0.92 -2.89 7.29
N SER A 106 0.10 -3.84 6.82
CA SER A 106 0.34 -4.56 5.58
C SER A 106 -0.96 -4.77 4.83
N THR A 107 -0.90 -4.86 3.51
CA THR A 107 -2.05 -5.09 2.63
C THR A 107 -1.81 -6.34 1.81
N ALA A 108 -2.88 -7.12 1.59
CA ALA A 108 -2.88 -8.29 0.73
C ALA A 108 -4.05 -8.22 -0.25
N ILE A 109 -3.86 -8.73 -1.48
CA ILE A 109 -4.94 -8.92 -2.45
C ILE A 109 -4.92 -10.34 -3.02
N LEU A 110 -6.10 -10.84 -3.38
CA LEU A 110 -6.27 -12.05 -4.19
C LEU A 110 -6.73 -11.64 -5.58
N THR A 111 -6.06 -12.14 -6.61
CA THR A 111 -6.41 -11.84 -8.01
C THR A 111 -7.44 -12.81 -8.58
N ASP A 112 -7.99 -12.46 -9.74
CA ASP A 112 -8.84 -13.33 -10.56
C ASP A 112 -8.14 -14.63 -11.01
N GLN A 113 -6.83 -14.60 -11.15
CA GLN A 113 -5.96 -15.74 -11.47
C GLN A 113 -5.57 -16.58 -10.24
N GLY A 114 -6.11 -16.26 -9.06
CA GLY A 114 -5.77 -16.95 -7.82
C GLY A 114 -4.38 -16.63 -7.26
N ARG A 115 -3.72 -15.56 -7.74
CA ARG A 115 -2.43 -15.11 -7.21
C ARG A 115 -2.65 -14.20 -6.00
N ILE A 116 -1.74 -14.25 -5.04
CA ILE A 116 -1.75 -13.38 -3.87
C ILE A 116 -0.59 -12.39 -3.97
N PHE A 117 -0.87 -11.11 -3.72
CA PHE A 117 0.14 -10.07 -3.60
C PHE A 117 0.06 -9.46 -2.20
N THR A 118 1.20 -9.21 -1.58
CA THR A 118 1.32 -8.61 -0.25
C THR A 118 2.35 -7.48 -0.28
N TRP A 119 2.11 -6.42 0.50
CA TRP A 119 3.06 -5.33 0.70
C TRP A 119 2.82 -4.62 2.04
N GLY A 120 3.76 -3.76 2.43
CA GLY A 120 3.74 -3.02 3.68
C GLY A 120 4.80 -3.51 4.67
N ASN A 121 4.53 -3.36 5.96
CA ASN A 121 5.45 -3.75 7.01
C ASN A 121 5.74 -5.26 6.92
N ASN A 122 7.02 -5.61 7.04
CA ASN A 122 7.48 -7.00 7.04
C ASN A 122 8.35 -7.30 8.27
N THR A 123 8.19 -6.55 9.36
CA THR A 123 8.98 -6.68 10.59
C THR A 123 8.68 -7.98 11.35
N ASP A 124 7.54 -8.62 11.10
CA ASP A 124 7.12 -9.90 11.69
C ASP A 124 6.92 -11.00 10.63
N GLY A 125 7.38 -10.77 9.39
CA GLY A 125 7.21 -11.71 8.27
C GLY A 125 5.80 -11.75 7.69
N GLN A 126 4.93 -10.80 8.06
CA GLN A 126 3.52 -10.78 7.69
C GLN A 126 3.26 -10.60 6.18
N CYS A 127 4.25 -10.20 5.39
CA CYS A 127 4.15 -10.22 3.93
C CYS A 127 4.39 -11.62 3.34
N GLY A 128 4.68 -12.63 4.17
CA GLY A 128 4.87 -14.02 3.73
C GLY A 128 6.16 -14.25 2.93
N GLN A 129 7.06 -13.26 2.88
CA GLN A 129 8.33 -13.33 2.13
C GLN A 129 9.43 -14.10 2.90
N GLY A 130 9.06 -14.78 3.99
CA GLY A 130 9.99 -15.38 4.95
C GLY A 130 10.69 -14.31 5.78
N GLN A 131 10.83 -14.53 7.08
CA GLN A 131 11.88 -13.89 7.86
C GLN A 131 13.02 -14.86 8.10
N LYS A 132 14.23 -14.29 8.24
CA LYS A 132 15.50 -15.00 8.47
C LYS A 132 15.39 -15.97 9.65
N CYS A 133 15.06 -17.23 9.38
CA CYS A 133 15.46 -18.36 10.21
C CYS A 133 16.68 -19.00 9.54
N PRO A 134 17.81 -19.21 10.24
CA PRO A 134 19.06 -19.69 9.63
C PRO A 134 18.95 -21.03 8.88
N ASP A 135 17.92 -21.84 9.17
CA ASP A 135 17.93 -23.27 8.83
C ASP A 135 16.73 -23.78 8.01
N HIS A 136 15.90 -22.93 7.39
CA HIS A 136 14.80 -23.42 6.54
C HIS A 136 14.83 -22.79 5.14
N GLN A 137 14.92 -23.65 4.12
CA GLN A 137 15.01 -23.29 2.71
C GLN A 137 13.78 -22.52 2.20
N LEU A 138 14.08 -21.52 1.39
CA LEU A 138 13.17 -20.58 0.72
C LEU A 138 12.13 -21.29 -0.15
N VAL A 139 10.86 -20.90 -0.03
CA VAL A 139 9.85 -21.15 -1.07
C VAL A 139 9.74 -19.89 -1.94
N TYR A 140 10.00 -20.10 -3.22
CA TYR A 140 10.28 -19.14 -4.27
C TYR A 140 9.06 -18.28 -4.69
N VAL A 141 9.22 -16.96 -4.76
CA VAL A 141 8.39 -16.07 -5.62
C VAL A 141 9.31 -15.04 -6.31
N ASP A 142 9.61 -15.32 -7.58
CA ASP A 142 10.25 -14.50 -8.63
C ASP A 142 11.60 -13.77 -8.36
N PRO A 143 12.72 -14.21 -8.98
CA PRO A 143 14.06 -13.59 -8.90
C PRO A 143 14.21 -12.25 -9.64
N HIS A 144 13.18 -11.73 -10.31
CA HIS A 144 13.27 -10.41 -10.95
C HIS A 144 12.95 -9.24 -10.00
N MET A 145 12.15 -9.46 -8.94
CA MET A 145 11.78 -8.40 -8.01
C MET A 145 12.89 -8.00 -7.03
N GLN A 146 13.81 -8.92 -6.71
CA GLN A 146 14.97 -8.62 -5.86
C GLN A 146 16.02 -7.72 -6.56
N ARG A 147 16.09 -7.73 -7.90
CA ARG A 147 17.04 -6.91 -8.64
C ARG A 147 16.63 -5.44 -8.74
N THR A 148 15.33 -5.15 -8.83
CA THR A 148 14.84 -3.77 -8.99
C THR A 148 14.92 -2.95 -7.71
N ALA A 149 14.84 -3.58 -6.52
CA ALA A 149 14.99 -2.87 -5.24
C ALA A 149 16.46 -2.60 -4.85
N MET A 150 17.41 -3.40 -5.34
CA MET A 150 18.84 -3.28 -4.97
C MET A 150 19.70 -2.52 -6.00
N GLN A 151 19.25 -2.34 -7.24
CA GLN A 151 20.05 -1.63 -8.27
C GLN A 151 19.93 -0.09 -8.23
N ALA A 152 19.03 0.48 -7.42
CA ALA A 152 18.85 1.94 -7.33
C ALA A 152 19.73 2.63 -6.26
N LEU A 153 20.42 1.90 -5.38
CA LEU A 153 21.11 2.48 -4.21
C LEU A 153 22.65 2.49 -4.26
N PHE A 154 23.30 1.92 -5.29
CA PHE A 154 24.76 2.06 -5.46
C PHE A 154 25.18 2.12 -6.92
N ARG A 155 25.15 3.33 -7.51
CA ARG A 155 26.10 3.69 -8.57
C ARG A 155 26.87 4.95 -8.15
N PRO A 156 28.18 4.88 -7.88
CA PRO A 156 29.02 6.07 -7.98
C PRO A 156 29.08 6.49 -9.45
N ARG A 157 28.98 7.79 -9.71
CA ARG A 157 29.24 8.35 -11.04
C ARG A 157 30.70 8.05 -11.42
N PRO A 158 31.01 7.62 -12.66
CA PRO A 158 32.36 7.73 -13.18
C PRO A 158 32.66 9.20 -13.56
N LEU A 159 33.91 9.60 -13.34
CA LEU A 159 34.52 10.83 -13.88
C LEU A 159 34.55 10.82 -15.41
#